data_AF-T1C8F9-F1
#
_entry.id   AF-T1C8F9-F1
#
_cell.length_a   1.000
_cell.length_b   1.000
_cell.length_c   1.000
_cell.angle_alpha   90.00
_cell.angle_beta   90.00
_cell.angle_gamma   90.00
#
_symmetry.space_group_name_H-M   'P 1'
#
loop_
_entity.id
_entity.type
_entity.pdbx_description
1 polymer ?
#
loop_
_entity_poly.entity_id
_entity_poly.type
_entity_poly.pdbx_seq_one_letter_code
_entity_poly.pdbx_strand_id
1 'polypeptide(L)'
;GADVALGGHGAPLAPILHRALFTGEIPRAFLNLGGIANLTGLPPEGSDHAVTAFDTGPGNMLLDLAISLLTQGAETFDKDGAHARQGRPDPGLLDWLLSDPFFSLAPPKSTGREEWGEERLRRILSRKEDLRMASGASSSPSPPERIDDLLATL
;
A
#
# COMPACT_ATOMS: atom_id res chain seq x y z
N GLY A 1 -28.29 1.83 -7.85
CA GLY A 1 -27.93 3.22 -8.20
C GLY A 1 -27.27 3.21 -9.56
N ALA A 2 -27.52 4.22 -10.38
CA ALA A 2 -27.42 4.22 -11.85
C ALA A 2 -26.03 4.03 -12.51
N ASP A 3 -25.00 3.57 -11.79
CA ASP A 3 -23.62 3.47 -12.31
C ASP A 3 -23.20 2.06 -12.75
N VAL A 4 -23.93 1.03 -12.29
CA VAL A 4 -23.61 -0.39 -12.60
C VAL A 4 -24.02 -0.79 -14.04
N ALA A 5 -24.86 0.01 -14.70
CA ALA A 5 -25.46 -0.35 -15.99
C ALA A 5 -24.60 0.01 -17.22
N LEU A 6 -23.48 0.74 -17.06
CA LEU A 6 -22.65 1.22 -18.17
C LEU A 6 -21.21 0.66 -18.19
N GLY A 7 -20.93 -0.41 -17.45
CA GLY A 7 -19.59 -1.01 -17.42
C GLY A 7 -18.53 -0.15 -16.70
N GLY A 8 -18.96 0.89 -15.99
CA GLY A 8 -18.12 1.57 -15.03
C GLY A 8 -17.90 0.66 -13.82
N HIS A 9 -16.65 0.37 -13.49
CA HIS A 9 -16.31 -0.15 -12.17
C HIS A 9 -16.71 0.94 -11.17
N GLY A 10 -17.89 0.77 -10.54
CA GLY A 10 -18.59 1.77 -9.71
C GLY A 10 -17.64 2.76 -9.07
N ALA A 11 -17.54 3.95 -9.67
CA ALA A 11 -16.42 4.84 -9.42
C ALA A 11 -16.36 5.12 -7.91
N PRO A 12 -15.18 5.03 -7.27
CA PRO A 12 -15.09 5.29 -5.84
C PRO A 12 -15.72 6.67 -5.56
N LEU A 13 -16.54 6.75 -4.51
CA LEU A 13 -17.25 8.00 -4.16
C LEU A 13 -16.27 9.17 -3.93
N ALA A 14 -15.01 8.86 -3.60
CA ALA A 14 -13.94 9.82 -3.34
C ALA A 14 -13.63 10.71 -4.57
N PRO A 15 -13.26 10.22 -5.77
CA PRO A 15 -13.04 11.07 -6.94
C PRO A 15 -14.19 12.02 -7.31
N ILE A 16 -15.44 11.54 -7.21
CA ILE A 16 -16.63 12.36 -7.49
C ILE A 16 -16.74 13.49 -6.45
N LEU A 17 -16.58 13.16 -5.17
CA LEU A 17 -16.61 14.13 -4.09
C LEU A 17 -15.45 15.14 -4.20
N HIS A 18 -14.24 14.67 -4.50
CA HIS A 18 -13.07 15.51 -4.69
C HIS A 18 -13.33 16.54 -5.80
N ARG A 19 -13.84 16.10 -6.95
CA ARG A 19 -14.19 16.99 -8.05
C ARG A 19 -15.26 18.01 -7.63
N ALA A 20 -16.33 17.55 -6.99
CA ALA A 20 -17.46 18.42 -6.62
C ALA A 20 -17.06 19.52 -5.62
N LEU A 21 -16.15 19.22 -4.69
CA LEU A 21 -15.76 20.15 -3.63
C LEU A 21 -14.52 20.97 -3.95
N PHE A 22 -13.62 20.45 -4.81
CA PHE A 22 -12.27 20.98 -4.93
C PHE A 22 -11.81 21.22 -6.37
N THR A 23 -12.69 21.27 -7.35
CA THR A 23 -12.31 21.84 -8.66
C THR A 23 -11.99 23.34 -8.50
N GLY A 24 -11.02 23.84 -9.27
CA GLY A 24 -10.66 25.27 -9.29
C GLY A 24 -9.52 25.56 -10.26
N GLU A 25 -8.99 26.78 -10.24
CA GLU A 25 -8.02 27.29 -11.24
C GLU A 25 -6.67 26.55 -11.27
N ILE A 26 -6.30 25.87 -10.19
CA ILE A 26 -5.02 25.13 -10.07
C ILE A 26 -5.26 23.63 -10.02
N PRO A 27 -4.34 22.81 -10.56
CA PRO A 27 -4.44 21.35 -10.44
C PRO A 27 -4.30 20.94 -8.97
N ARG A 28 -5.01 19.88 -8.57
CA ARG A 28 -5.00 19.35 -7.19
C ARG A 28 -4.85 17.84 -7.21
N ALA A 29 -4.13 17.31 -6.22
CA ALA A 29 -4.03 15.87 -6.01
C ALA A 29 -4.49 15.52 -4.59
N PHE A 30 -5.25 14.43 -4.49
CA PHE A 30 -5.72 13.86 -3.23
C PHE A 30 -5.11 12.48 -3.09
N LEU A 31 -4.35 12.27 -2.02
CA LEU A 31 -3.79 10.98 -1.66
C LEU A 31 -4.52 10.46 -0.43
N ASN A 32 -5.15 9.29 -0.55
CA ASN A 32 -5.71 8.57 0.57
C ASN A 32 -4.79 7.41 0.96
N LEU A 33 -4.49 7.29 2.25
CA LEU A 33 -3.65 6.22 2.82
C LEU A 33 -4.50 5.32 3.74
N GLY A 34 -5.43 4.58 3.13
CA GLY A 34 -6.22 3.55 3.80
C GLY A 34 -5.49 2.20 3.79
N GLY A 35 -6.23 1.09 3.84
CA GLY A 35 -5.64 -0.24 3.61
C GLY A 35 -4.99 -0.35 2.22
N ILE A 36 -5.64 0.21 1.20
CA ILE A 36 -5.08 0.49 -0.12
C ILE A 36 -4.90 2.00 -0.25
N ALA A 37 -3.76 2.40 -0.79
CA ALA A 37 -3.48 3.79 -1.11
C ALA A 37 -4.02 4.13 -2.50
N ASN A 38 -4.65 5.30 -2.63
CA ASN A 38 -5.16 5.76 -3.92
C ASN A 38 -4.96 7.25 -4.13
N LEU A 39 -4.88 7.64 -5.40
CA LEU A 39 -4.66 9.02 -5.82
C LEU A 39 -5.79 9.47 -6.73
N THR A 40 -6.34 10.66 -6.45
CA THR A 40 -7.19 11.41 -7.37
C THR A 40 -6.45 12.66 -7.85
N GLY A 41 -6.23 12.79 -9.15
CA GLY A 41 -5.74 14.01 -9.80
C GLY A 41 -6.91 14.79 -10.40
N LEU A 42 -7.12 16.01 -9.91
CA LEU A 42 -8.04 16.99 -10.48
C LEU A 42 -7.28 17.96 -11.37
N PRO A 43 -7.64 18.07 -12.65
CA PRO A 43 -7.11 19.12 -13.51
C PRO A 43 -7.70 20.49 -13.13
N PRO A 44 -7.11 21.59 -13.62
CA PRO A 44 -7.70 22.91 -13.51
C PRO A 44 -9.12 22.95 -14.07
N GLU A 45 -9.95 23.84 -13.53
CA GLU A 45 -11.26 24.13 -14.07
C GLU A 45 -11.17 24.62 -15.53
N GLY A 46 -12.06 24.15 -16.38
CA GLY A 46 -12.05 24.47 -17.81
C GLY A 46 -10.98 23.73 -18.63
N SER A 47 -10.18 22.86 -18.01
CA SER A 47 -9.23 22.01 -18.71
C SER A 47 -9.91 20.87 -19.48
N ASP A 48 -9.35 20.52 -20.65
CA ASP A 48 -9.74 19.33 -21.43
C ASP A 48 -9.21 18.01 -20.83
N HIS A 49 -8.34 18.09 -19.83
CA HIS A 49 -7.84 16.90 -19.13
C HIS A 49 -8.94 16.27 -18.27
N ALA A 50 -8.96 14.93 -18.23
CA ALA A 50 -9.89 14.19 -17.39
C ALA A 50 -9.41 14.09 -15.94
N VAL A 51 -10.34 13.91 -15.00
CA VAL A 51 -10.00 13.47 -13.65
C VAL A 51 -9.33 12.10 -13.73
N THR A 52 -8.19 11.97 -13.07
CA THR A 52 -7.46 10.70 -12.97
C THR A 52 -7.69 10.11 -11.59
N ALA A 53 -8.03 8.83 -11.49
CA ALA A 53 -8.15 8.13 -10.22
C ALA A 53 -7.65 6.69 -10.36
N PHE A 54 -6.78 6.27 -9.43
CA PHE A 54 -6.23 4.91 -9.43
C PHE A 54 -5.65 4.54 -8.06
N ASP A 55 -5.52 3.25 -7.81
CA ASP A 55 -4.82 2.73 -6.64
C ASP A 55 -3.31 2.77 -6.89
N THR A 56 -2.55 3.24 -5.90
CA THR A 56 -1.08 3.33 -5.96
C THR A 56 -0.42 2.07 -5.41
N GLY A 57 -1.15 1.23 -4.67
CA GLY A 57 -0.65 -0.01 -4.06
C GLY A 57 -1.19 -0.20 -2.64
N PRO A 58 -0.56 -1.09 -1.85
CA PRO A 58 -0.92 -1.22 -0.44
C PRO A 58 -0.67 0.12 0.28
N GLY A 59 -1.60 0.50 1.15
CA GLY A 59 -1.37 1.52 2.17
C GLY A 59 -1.01 0.83 3.48
N ASN A 60 -1.86 0.93 4.50
CA ASN A 60 -1.59 0.35 5.82
C ASN A 60 -1.87 -1.15 5.91
N MET A 61 -2.47 -1.79 4.89
CA MET A 61 -2.95 -3.17 5.02
C MET A 61 -1.87 -4.17 5.42
N LEU A 62 -0.68 -4.10 4.80
CA LEU A 62 0.42 -5.00 5.13
C LEU A 62 1.03 -4.67 6.50
N LEU A 63 1.10 -3.39 6.87
CA LEU A 63 1.58 -2.94 8.18
C LEU A 63 0.67 -3.47 9.30
N ASP A 64 -0.64 -3.25 9.17
CA ASP A 64 -1.68 -3.68 10.12
C ASP A 64 -1.70 -5.21 10.27
N LEU A 65 -1.60 -5.94 9.16
CA LEU A 65 -1.52 -7.40 9.18
C LEU A 65 -0.22 -7.89 9.85
N ALA A 66 0.92 -7.27 9.55
CA ALA A 66 2.21 -7.65 10.12
C ALA A 66 2.24 -7.41 11.62
N ILE A 67 1.82 -6.24 12.09
CA ILE A 67 1.83 -5.92 13.52
C ILE A 67 0.83 -6.79 14.29
N SER A 68 -0.37 -7.00 13.74
CA SER A 68 -1.36 -7.90 14.35
C SER A 68 -0.87 -9.33 14.44
N LEU A 69 -0.17 -9.83 13.41
CA LEU A 69 0.39 -11.19 13.44
C LEU A 69 1.50 -11.32 14.48
N LEU A 70 2.48 -10.41 14.46
CA LEU A 70 3.69 -10.51 15.27
C LEU A 70 3.47 -10.20 16.75
N THR A 71 2.47 -9.37 17.06
CA THR A 71 2.05 -9.09 18.45
C THR A 71 0.94 -10.03 18.94
N GLN A 72 0.57 -11.04 18.15
CA GLN A 72 -0.52 -11.99 18.48
C GLN A 72 -1.85 -11.27 18.76
N GLY A 73 -2.11 -10.18 18.05
CA GLY A 73 -3.33 -9.37 18.16
C GLY A 73 -3.33 -8.35 19.31
N ALA A 74 -2.21 -8.17 20.03
CA ALA A 74 -2.12 -7.13 21.05
C ALA A 74 -2.15 -5.72 20.44
N GLU A 75 -1.60 -5.56 19.23
CA GLU A 75 -1.63 -4.32 18.44
C GLU A 75 -2.20 -4.61 17.05
N THR A 76 -3.04 -3.71 16.53
CA THR A 76 -3.71 -3.91 15.23
C THR A 76 -3.26 -2.95 14.13
N PHE A 77 -2.42 -1.97 14.47
CA PHE A 77 -1.81 -1.00 13.57
C PHE A 77 -0.56 -0.39 14.24
N ASP A 78 0.43 0.05 13.45
CA ASP A 78 1.62 0.72 13.99
C ASP A 78 1.29 2.15 14.40
N LYS A 79 1.00 2.34 15.69
CA LYS A 79 0.54 3.63 16.20
C LYS A 79 1.60 4.71 16.00
N ASP A 80 1.22 5.74 15.26
CA ASP A 80 2.06 6.87 14.88
C ASP A 80 3.33 6.47 14.09
N GLY A 81 3.48 5.21 13.63
CA GLY A 81 4.73 4.71 13.06
C GLY A 81 5.82 4.45 14.12
N ALA A 82 5.43 4.06 15.34
CA ALA A 82 6.35 3.86 16.46
C ALA A 82 7.36 2.73 16.19
N HIS A 83 6.92 1.63 15.58
CA HIS A 83 7.79 0.51 15.23
C HIS A 83 8.60 0.79 13.98
N ALA A 84 7.95 1.21 12.88
CA ALA A 84 8.62 1.45 11.61
C ALA A 84 9.78 2.46 11.74
N ARG A 85 9.63 3.51 12.56
CA ARG A 85 10.70 4.50 12.78
C ARG A 85 11.90 3.97 13.55
N GLN A 86 11.74 2.90 14.31
CA GLN A 86 12.85 2.28 15.04
C GLN A 86 13.57 1.24 14.18
N GLY A 87 12.92 0.77 13.11
CA GLY A 87 13.42 -0.28 12.25
C GLY A 87 14.51 0.18 11.30
N ARG A 88 15.16 -0.80 10.68
CA ARG A 88 16.04 -0.62 9.53
C ARG A 88 15.40 -1.33 8.33
N PRO A 89 15.05 -0.61 7.26
CA PRO A 89 14.52 -1.23 6.06
C PRO A 89 15.49 -2.26 5.50
N ASP A 90 14.96 -3.39 5.02
CA ASP A 90 15.69 -4.43 4.30
C ASP A 90 15.66 -4.11 2.79
N PRO A 91 16.76 -3.62 2.21
CA PRO A 91 16.75 -3.17 0.82
C PRO A 91 16.44 -4.29 -0.17
N GLY A 92 16.91 -5.52 0.11
CA GLY A 92 16.69 -6.66 -0.78
C GLY A 92 15.22 -7.10 -0.80
N LEU A 93 14.55 -7.04 0.35
CA LEU A 93 13.12 -7.30 0.42
C LEU A 93 12.30 -6.16 -0.21
N LEU A 94 12.69 -4.90 0.02
CA LEU A 94 12.04 -3.73 -0.60
C LEU A 94 12.14 -3.77 -2.13
N ASP A 95 13.31 -4.06 -2.68
CA ASP A 95 13.51 -4.19 -4.12
C ASP A 95 12.62 -5.30 -4.71
N TRP A 96 12.49 -6.43 -4.00
CA TRP A 96 11.60 -7.51 -4.40
C TRP A 96 10.12 -7.09 -4.34
N LEU A 97 9.69 -6.37 -3.31
CA LEU A 97 8.34 -5.83 -3.21
C LEU A 97 8.01 -4.89 -4.37
N LEU A 98 8.91 -3.94 -4.65
CA LEU A 98 8.76 -2.95 -5.72
C LEU A 98 8.87 -3.55 -7.13
N SER A 99 9.43 -4.76 -7.25
CA SER A 99 9.47 -5.50 -8.52
C SER A 99 8.11 -6.09 -8.94
N ASP A 100 7.08 -5.97 -8.10
CA ASP A 100 5.74 -6.45 -8.45
C ASP A 100 5.21 -5.77 -9.73
N PRO A 101 4.68 -6.54 -10.71
CA PRO A 101 4.15 -5.99 -11.96
C PRO A 101 3.12 -4.88 -11.78
N PHE A 102 2.35 -4.89 -10.69
CA PHE A 102 1.36 -3.86 -10.39
C PHE A 102 1.95 -2.44 -10.39
N PHE A 103 3.18 -2.27 -9.87
CA PHE A 103 3.82 -0.96 -9.80
C PHE A 103 4.21 -0.42 -11.18
N SER A 104 4.40 -1.30 -12.18
CA SER A 104 4.71 -0.92 -13.56
C SER A 104 3.48 -0.61 -14.42
N LEU A 105 2.27 -0.88 -13.94
CA LEU A 105 1.04 -0.60 -14.67
C LEU A 105 0.77 0.92 -14.74
N ALA A 106 0.37 1.40 -15.91
CA ALA A 106 -0.14 2.75 -16.10
C ALA A 106 -1.58 2.88 -15.55
N PRO A 107 -1.98 4.06 -15.04
CA PRO A 107 -3.38 4.33 -14.72
C PRO A 107 -4.30 4.24 -15.96
N PRO A 108 -5.58 3.88 -15.79
CA PRO A 108 -6.24 3.51 -14.54
C PRO A 108 -5.88 2.09 -14.11
N LYS A 109 -5.64 1.90 -12.81
CA LYS A 109 -5.37 0.59 -12.20
C LYS A 109 -6.02 0.52 -10.82
N SER A 110 -6.40 -0.69 -10.41
CA SER A 110 -6.98 -0.95 -9.10
C SER A 110 -6.41 -2.22 -8.49
N THR A 111 -6.41 -2.29 -7.15
CA THR A 111 -5.95 -3.44 -6.38
C THR A 111 -6.64 -3.48 -5.02
N GLY A 112 -6.39 -4.52 -4.25
CA GLY A 112 -7.16 -4.78 -3.04
C GLY A 112 -6.56 -5.84 -2.14
N ARG A 113 -7.39 -6.27 -1.20
CA ARG A 113 -7.04 -7.29 -0.20
C ARG A 113 -6.73 -8.64 -0.82
N GLU A 114 -7.30 -8.91 -1.99
CA GLU A 114 -7.04 -10.10 -2.78
C GLU A 114 -5.57 -10.21 -3.20
N GLU A 115 -4.92 -9.08 -3.50
CA GLU A 115 -3.50 -9.03 -3.90
C GLU A 115 -2.55 -8.74 -2.72
N TRP A 116 -2.99 -7.93 -1.75
CA TRP A 116 -2.15 -7.40 -0.68
C TRP A 116 -2.54 -7.85 0.74
N GLY A 117 -3.36 -8.89 0.85
CA GLY A 117 -3.83 -9.44 2.12
C GLY A 117 -2.87 -10.42 2.80
N GLU A 118 -3.42 -11.29 3.65
CA GLU A 118 -2.64 -12.25 4.46
C GLU A 118 -1.72 -13.15 3.64
N GLU A 119 -2.18 -13.61 2.47
CA GLU A 119 -1.37 -14.48 1.61
C GLU A 119 -0.13 -13.76 1.09
N ARG A 120 -0.27 -12.47 0.74
CA ARG A 120 0.88 -11.64 0.36
C ARG A 120 1.85 -11.48 1.51
N LEU A 121 1.34 -11.23 2.72
CA LEU A 121 2.17 -11.14 3.93
C LEU A 121 2.96 -12.44 4.17
N ARG A 122 2.34 -13.62 4.04
CA ARG A 122 3.05 -14.91 4.17
C ARG A 122 4.20 -15.03 3.16
N ARG A 123 3.96 -14.63 1.91
CA ARG A 123 5.00 -14.64 0.86
C ARG A 123 6.14 -13.66 1.18
N ILE A 124 5.83 -12.49 1.73
CA ILE A 124 6.84 -11.52 2.18
C ILE A 124 7.72 -12.12 3.27
N LEU A 125 7.11 -12.73 4.29
CA LEU A 125 7.84 -13.37 5.40
C LEU A 125 8.74 -14.50 4.91
N SER A 126 8.22 -15.39 4.06
CA SER A 126 9.02 -16.46 3.44
C SER A 126 10.18 -15.90 2.59
N ARG A 127 9.93 -14.86 1.79
CA ARG A 127 10.99 -14.23 0.99
C ARG A 127 12.07 -13.59 1.84
N LYS A 128 11.68 -12.96 2.96
CA LYS A 128 12.61 -12.39 3.92
C LYS A 128 13.54 -13.46 4.50
N GLU A 129 13.00 -14.61 4.88
CA GLU A 129 13.79 -15.75 5.35
C GLU A 129 14.77 -16.24 4.29
N ASP A 130 14.34 -16.40 3.03
CA ASP A 130 15.21 -16.80 1.93
C ASP A 130 16.40 -15.85 1.73
N LEU A 131 16.15 -14.53 1.75
CA LEU A 131 17.19 -13.51 1.62
C LEU A 131 18.17 -13.53 2.80
N ARG A 132 17.67 -13.78 4.01
CA ARG A 132 18.50 -13.95 5.20
C ARG A 132 19.41 -15.17 5.07
N MET A 133 18.89 -16.30 4.58
CA MET A 133 19.71 -17.50 4.37
C MET A 133 20.74 -17.31 3.27
N ALA A 134 20.38 -16.63 2.18
CA ALA A 134 21.29 -16.36 1.06
C ALA A 134 22.45 -15.42 1.43
N SER A 135 22.25 -14.51 2.39
CA SER A 135 23.30 -13.59 2.88
C SER A 135 24.29 -14.21 3.87
N GLY A 136 24.16 -15.50 4.18
CA GLY A 136 25.05 -16.21 5.11
C GLY A 136 24.84 -15.84 6.58
N ALA A 137 23.73 -15.16 6.91
CA ALA A 137 23.34 -14.94 8.30
C ALA A 137 23.02 -16.30 8.95
N SER A 138 23.73 -16.61 10.03
CA SER A 138 23.63 -17.87 10.78
C SER A 138 22.18 -18.26 11.12
N SER A 139 21.87 -19.57 11.04
CA SER A 139 20.59 -20.19 11.44
C SER A 139 20.35 -20.21 12.95
N SER A 140 21.24 -19.63 13.76
CA SER A 140 20.95 -19.32 15.15
C SER A 140 19.70 -18.43 15.21
N PRO A 141 18.74 -18.68 16.12
CA PRO A 141 17.56 -17.84 16.23
C PRO A 141 18.05 -16.41 16.41
N SER A 142 17.82 -15.58 15.40
CA SER A 142 18.00 -14.15 15.55
C SER A 142 17.19 -13.71 16.78
N PRO A 143 17.61 -12.64 17.50
CA PRO A 143 16.71 -12.01 18.46
C PRO A 143 15.33 -11.86 17.82
N PRO A 144 14.23 -11.94 18.60
CA PRO A 144 12.87 -11.93 18.06
C PRO A 144 12.83 -10.90 16.94
N GLU A 145 12.45 -11.35 15.74
CA GLU A 145 12.43 -10.50 14.54
C GLU A 145 11.96 -9.13 14.97
N ARG A 146 12.79 -8.11 14.74
CA ARG A 146 12.35 -6.77 15.06
C ARG A 146 11.20 -6.48 14.12
N ILE A 147 10.00 -6.59 14.66
CA ILE A 147 8.74 -6.10 14.09
C ILE A 147 8.97 -4.72 13.45
N ASP A 148 9.81 -3.91 14.10
CA ASP A 148 10.35 -2.64 13.61
C ASP A 148 10.97 -2.73 12.21
N ASP A 149 11.88 -3.67 11.94
CA ASP A 149 12.59 -3.79 10.66
C ASP A 149 11.65 -4.25 9.53
N LEU A 150 10.70 -5.15 9.83
CA LEU A 150 9.67 -5.54 8.86
C LEU A 150 8.76 -4.35 8.55
N LEU A 151 8.23 -3.68 9.57
CA LEU A 151 7.37 -2.51 9.40
C LEU A 151 8.09 -1.31 8.77
N ALA A 152 9.42 -1.19 8.94
CA ALA A 152 10.22 -0.19 8.24
C ALA A 152 10.44 -0.51 6.75
N THR A 153 10.29 -1.79 6.37
CA THR A 153 10.46 -2.23 4.98
C THR A 153 9.15 -2.18 4.18
N LEU A 154 8.04 -2.48 4.86
CA LEU A 154 6.68 -2.41 4.32
C LEU A 154 6.22 -0.97 4.11
#